data_AF-A0A1R3THW5-F1
#
_entry.id   AF-A0A1R3THW5-F1
#
_cell.length_a   1.000
_cell.length_b   1.000
_cell.length_c   1.000
_cell.angle_alpha   90.00
_cell.angle_beta   90.00
_cell.angle_gamma   90.00
#
_symmetry.space_group_name_H-M   'P 1'
#
loop_
_entity.id
_entity.type
_entity.pdbx_description
1 polymer ?
#
loop_
_entity_poly.entity_id
_entity_poly.type
_entity_poly.pdbx_seq_one_letter_code
_entity_poly.pdbx_strand_id
1 'polypeptide(L)'
;MKITHYDDGVEFSVKNAPTVWIHGSIIFLVVALTLPIWFKFTSRGISTACVVSVGIVLSIFIHEVAHAWTAMRLGHRVTSIRLHVAGGETLWETYRYSRKDDYLITLAGPLANLFIGALGVTAYYAFLPDPVVFSSGTEQLWHRPPPASPPFIFDAVFWLSVFNIVLTFINLLPAFPLDGGHILRIFLEAKYGLHRALFWTGLIGTVLAVISKFVFIVSILGGVIVWSPPNFHMNYSAMQAGRHKRPWSVE
;
A
#
# COMPACT_ATOMS: atom_id res chain seq x y z
N MET A 1 7.53 -11.70 23.94
CA MET A 1 7.70 -11.54 22.49
C MET A 1 8.69 -12.59 22.04
N LYS A 2 8.32 -13.42 21.06
CA LYS A 2 9.19 -14.46 20.49
C LYS A 2 9.51 -14.06 19.06
N ILE A 3 10.79 -14.10 18.69
CA ILE A 3 11.26 -13.85 17.33
C ILE A 3 11.80 -15.18 16.80
N THR A 4 11.31 -15.60 15.65
CA THR A 4 11.80 -16.81 14.98
C THR A 4 12.36 -16.41 13.61
N HIS A 5 13.56 -16.87 13.30
CA HIS A 5 14.21 -16.63 12.02
C HIS A 5 14.00 -17.84 11.11
N TYR A 6 13.66 -17.57 9.86
CA TYR A 6 13.51 -18.55 8.79
C TYR A 6 14.40 -18.14 7.61
N ASP A 7 14.63 -19.05 6.67
CA ASP A 7 15.51 -18.79 5.53
C ASP A 7 14.97 -17.68 4.61
N ASP A 8 13.65 -17.49 4.58
CA ASP A 8 12.92 -16.57 3.72
C ASP A 8 12.40 -15.31 4.45
N GLY A 9 12.46 -15.28 5.79
CA GLY A 9 11.89 -14.19 6.56
C GLY A 9 12.04 -14.26 8.08
N VAL A 10 11.34 -13.36 8.76
CA VAL A 10 11.33 -13.25 10.22
C VAL A 10 9.89 -13.24 10.72
N GLU A 11 9.61 -14.05 11.75
CA GLU A 11 8.32 -14.09 12.43
C GLU A 11 8.41 -13.42 13.81
N PHE A 12 7.46 -12.54 14.08
CA PHE A 12 7.25 -11.91 15.39
C PHE A 12 5.94 -12.43 16.00
N SER A 13 6.06 -13.06 17.16
CA SER A 13 4.91 -13.56 17.91
C SER A 13 4.80 -12.85 19.26
N VAL A 14 3.64 -12.22 19.48
CA VAL A 14 3.29 -11.54 20.73
C VAL A 14 2.07 -12.25 21.34
N LYS A 15 2.08 -12.45 22.66
CA LYS A 15 0.99 -13.11 23.37
C LYS A 15 -0.30 -12.30 23.17
N ASN A 16 -1.37 -12.96 22.72
CA ASN A 16 -2.68 -12.36 22.44
C ASN A 16 -2.73 -11.36 21.26
N ALA A 17 -1.78 -11.43 20.33
CA ALA A 17 -1.79 -10.66 19.09
C ALA A 17 -1.57 -11.58 17.88
N PRO A 18 -2.03 -11.19 16.68
CA PRO A 18 -1.72 -11.93 15.46
C PRO A 18 -0.20 -11.99 15.24
N THR A 19 0.28 -13.10 14.68
CA THR A 19 1.71 -13.23 14.36
C THR A 19 2.05 -12.35 13.16
N VAL A 20 3.20 -11.68 13.18
CA VAL A 20 3.64 -10.81 12.09
C VAL A 20 4.80 -11.49 11.37
N TRP A 21 4.63 -11.80 10.10
CA TRP A 21 5.64 -12.37 9.23
C TRP A 21 6.19 -11.31 8.29
N ILE A 22 7.50 -11.18 8.21
CA ILE A 22 8.16 -10.27 7.25
C ILE A 22 9.06 -11.10 6.35
N HIS A 23 8.65 -11.26 5.10
CA HIS A 23 9.44 -11.94 4.09
C HIS A 23 10.53 -11.00 3.57
N GLY A 24 11.77 -11.50 3.39
CA GLY A 24 12.88 -10.72 2.84
C GLY A 24 12.61 -10.11 1.45
N SER A 25 11.63 -10.63 0.71
CA SER A 25 11.22 -10.08 -0.59
C SER A 25 10.68 -8.65 -0.52
N ILE A 26 10.25 -8.18 0.67
CA ILE A 26 9.81 -6.78 0.89
C ILE A 26 10.92 -5.78 0.57
N ILE A 27 12.19 -6.16 0.72
CA ILE A 27 13.34 -5.30 0.43
C ILE A 27 13.33 -4.89 -1.04
N PHE A 28 13.04 -5.82 -1.96
CA PHE A 28 12.96 -5.52 -3.39
C PHE A 28 11.86 -4.51 -3.72
N LEU A 29 10.69 -4.65 -3.08
CA LEU A 29 9.58 -3.70 -3.23
C LEU A 29 10.02 -2.30 -2.80
N VAL A 30 10.61 -2.18 -1.61
CA VAL A 30 11.00 -0.90 -1.02
C VAL A 30 12.11 -0.23 -1.83
N VAL A 31 13.12 -1.00 -2.26
CA VAL A 31 14.21 -0.49 -3.11
C VAL A 31 13.66 0.00 -4.46
N ALA A 32 12.76 -0.77 -5.09
CA ALA A 32 12.15 -0.37 -6.36
C ALA A 32 11.31 0.91 -6.23
N LEU A 33 10.48 1.01 -5.18
CA LEU A 33 9.62 2.18 -4.96
C LEU A 33 10.41 3.45 -4.60
N THR A 34 11.56 3.31 -3.95
CA THR A 34 12.40 4.45 -3.57
C THR A 34 13.43 4.84 -4.63
N LEU A 35 13.62 4.03 -5.68
CA LEU A 35 14.60 4.28 -6.74
C LEU A 35 14.58 5.71 -7.30
N PRO A 36 13.42 6.33 -7.61
CA PRO A 36 13.38 7.71 -8.12
C PRO A 36 13.93 8.77 -7.15
N ILE A 37 14.03 8.45 -5.85
CA ILE A 37 14.53 9.36 -4.82
C ILE A 37 16.07 9.36 -4.75
N TRP A 38 16.70 8.20 -5.00
CA TRP A 38 18.14 8.02 -4.78
C TRP A 38 18.96 7.69 -6.03
N PHE A 39 18.35 7.50 -7.22
CA PHE A 39 19.07 7.13 -8.44
C PHE A 39 20.22 8.08 -8.85
N LYS A 40 20.20 9.33 -8.39
CA LYS A 40 21.27 10.32 -8.62
C LYS A 40 22.43 10.20 -7.63
N PHE A 41 22.38 9.27 -6.69
CA PHE A 41 23.41 9.02 -5.67
C PHE A 41 23.84 10.26 -4.88
N THR A 42 22.91 11.18 -4.61
CA THR A 42 23.17 12.33 -3.74
C THR A 42 23.02 11.94 -2.27
N SER A 43 23.81 12.53 -1.37
CA SER A 43 23.69 12.28 0.08
C SER A 43 22.28 12.55 0.59
N ARG A 44 21.68 13.68 0.16
CA ARG A 44 20.29 14.05 0.45
C ARG A 44 19.29 12.99 -0.04
N GLY A 45 19.42 12.52 -1.28
CA GLY A 45 18.54 11.51 -1.85
C GLY A 45 18.63 10.17 -1.12
N ILE A 46 19.85 9.73 -0.79
CA ILE A 46 20.09 8.50 -0.02
C ILE A 46 19.49 8.60 1.38
N SER A 47 19.75 9.69 2.11
CA SER A 47 19.18 9.90 3.46
C SER A 47 17.64 9.93 3.43
N THR A 48 17.06 10.59 2.43
CA THR A 48 15.60 10.62 2.21
C THR A 48 15.08 9.21 1.93
N ALA A 49 15.73 8.47 1.03
CA ALA A 49 15.33 7.11 0.69
C ALA A 49 15.41 6.15 1.88
N CYS A 50 16.39 6.27 2.78
CA CYS A 50 16.47 5.44 3.99
C CYS A 50 15.25 5.66 4.92
N VAL A 51 14.87 6.91 5.16
CA VAL A 51 13.70 7.25 5.98
C VAL A 51 12.40 6.79 5.29
N VAL A 52 12.26 7.09 4.00
CA VAL A 52 11.09 6.69 3.21
C VAL A 52 10.96 5.17 3.14
N SER A 53 12.07 4.44 3.03
CA SER A 53 12.06 2.97 3.01
C SER A 53 11.43 2.37 4.26
N VAL A 54 11.85 2.84 5.44
CA VAL A 54 11.26 2.41 6.71
C VAL A 54 9.79 2.84 6.79
N GLY A 55 9.47 4.07 6.37
CA GLY A 55 8.11 4.58 6.36
C GLY A 55 7.16 3.82 5.42
N ILE A 56 7.64 3.33 4.28
CA ILE A 56 6.85 2.49 3.35
C ILE A 56 6.47 1.18 4.04
N VAL A 57 7.43 0.47 4.64
CA VAL A 57 7.17 -0.79 5.36
C VAL A 57 6.19 -0.56 6.51
N LEU A 58 6.38 0.51 7.28
CA LEU A 58 5.45 0.89 8.35
C LEU A 58 4.06 1.23 7.82
N SER A 59 3.95 1.90 6.68
CA SER A 59 2.66 2.25 6.07
C SER A 59 1.90 1.00 5.62
N ILE A 60 2.58 0.06 4.95
CA ILE A 60 1.99 -1.24 4.57
C ILE A 60 1.58 -2.02 5.82
N PHE A 61 2.43 -2.03 6.86
CA PHE A 61 2.10 -2.69 8.12
C PHE A 61 0.88 -2.07 8.80
N ILE A 62 0.79 -0.73 8.87
CA ILE A 62 -0.36 -0.04 9.47
C ILE A 62 -1.64 -0.32 8.67
N HIS A 63 -1.57 -0.39 7.34
CA HIS A 63 -2.67 -0.80 6.47
C HIS A 63 -3.23 -2.17 6.89
N GLU A 64 -2.35 -3.18 6.99
CA GLU A 64 -2.76 -4.53 7.41
C GLU A 64 -3.26 -4.58 8.85
N VAL A 65 -2.61 -3.85 9.75
CA VAL A 65 -3.04 -3.74 11.15
C VAL A 65 -4.43 -3.10 11.24
N ALA A 66 -4.78 -2.15 10.38
CA ALA A 66 -6.10 -1.54 10.36
C ALA A 66 -7.19 -2.57 9.98
N HIS A 67 -6.92 -3.43 8.99
CA HIS A 67 -7.80 -4.56 8.67
C HIS A 67 -7.93 -5.52 9.85
N ALA A 68 -6.79 -5.98 10.39
CA ALA A 68 -6.75 -6.93 11.50
C ALA A 68 -7.47 -6.39 12.74
N TRP A 69 -7.21 -5.13 13.10
CA TRP A 69 -7.82 -4.49 14.26
C TRP A 69 -9.33 -4.33 14.10
N THR A 70 -9.80 -3.95 12.91
CA THR A 70 -11.24 -3.86 12.61
C THR A 70 -11.91 -5.22 12.68
N ALA A 71 -11.26 -6.26 12.13
CA ALA A 71 -11.75 -7.63 12.22
C ALA A 71 -11.86 -8.12 13.67
N MET A 72 -10.82 -7.89 14.49
CA MET A 72 -10.82 -8.23 15.92
C MET A 72 -11.91 -7.48 16.70
N ARG A 73 -12.14 -6.20 16.40
CA ARG A 73 -13.20 -5.39 17.01
C ARG A 73 -14.61 -5.90 16.68
N LEU A 74 -14.76 -6.52 15.53
CA LEU A 74 -16.01 -7.15 15.08
C LEU A 74 -16.15 -8.61 15.55
N GLY A 75 -15.21 -9.11 16.36
CA GLY A 75 -15.26 -10.45 16.96
C GLY A 75 -14.59 -11.55 16.14
N HIS A 76 -13.88 -11.20 15.07
CA HIS A 76 -13.23 -12.15 14.18
C HIS A 76 -11.80 -12.46 14.63
N ARG A 77 -11.37 -13.72 14.45
CA ARG A 77 -10.05 -14.19 14.89
C ARG A 77 -9.03 -14.08 13.76
N VAL A 78 -8.15 -13.09 13.89
CA VAL A 78 -7.00 -12.88 12.99
C VAL A 78 -5.85 -13.79 13.42
N THR A 79 -5.28 -14.52 12.48
CA THR A 79 -4.22 -15.51 12.74
C THR A 79 -2.84 -14.91 12.52
N SER A 80 -2.62 -14.24 11.38
CA SER A 80 -1.33 -13.64 11.05
C SER A 80 -1.44 -12.46 10.08
N ILE A 81 -0.41 -11.61 10.09
CA ILE A 81 -0.18 -10.52 9.15
C ILE A 81 1.13 -10.84 8.44
N ARG A 82 1.15 -10.93 7.11
CA ARG A 82 2.36 -11.22 6.33
C ARG A 82 2.71 -10.05 5.43
N LEU A 83 3.98 -9.64 5.43
CA LEU A 83 4.53 -8.59 4.57
C LEU A 83 5.47 -9.23 3.54
N HIS A 84 5.29 -8.88 2.27
CA HIS A 84 6.04 -9.46 1.15
C HIS A 84 6.10 -8.50 -0.05
N VAL A 85 6.74 -8.91 -1.15
CA VAL A 85 6.91 -8.06 -2.35
C VAL A 85 5.61 -7.55 -2.98
N ALA A 86 4.48 -8.23 -2.76
CA ALA A 86 3.19 -7.79 -3.29
C ALA A 86 2.46 -6.79 -2.37
N GLY A 87 3.01 -6.49 -1.19
CA GLY A 87 2.41 -5.63 -0.18
C GLY A 87 2.30 -6.35 1.17
N GLY A 88 1.08 -6.37 1.70
CA GLY A 88 0.72 -7.12 2.89
C GLY A 88 -0.48 -8.02 2.65
N GLU A 89 -0.65 -9.01 3.50
CA GLU A 89 -1.86 -9.82 3.57
C GLU A 89 -2.18 -10.11 5.04
N THR A 90 -3.46 -10.00 5.38
CA THR A 90 -3.96 -10.38 6.69
C THR A 90 -4.72 -11.70 6.56
N LEU A 91 -4.26 -12.72 7.29
CA LEU A 91 -4.90 -14.02 7.38
C LEU A 91 -5.79 -14.10 8.62
N TRP A 92 -6.97 -14.69 8.45
CA TRP A 92 -7.94 -14.89 9.52
C TRP A 92 -8.67 -16.22 9.36
N GLU A 93 -9.30 -16.70 10.44
CA GLU A 93 -10.11 -17.91 10.39
C GLU A 93 -11.37 -17.68 9.53
N THR A 94 -11.62 -18.57 8.57
CA THR A 94 -12.70 -18.44 7.59
C THR A 94 -14.07 -18.70 8.23
N TYR A 95 -14.67 -17.68 8.85
CA TYR A 95 -16.09 -17.68 9.24
C TYR A 95 -16.96 -16.94 8.22
N ARG A 96 -18.26 -17.27 8.14
CA ARG A 96 -19.20 -16.53 7.28
C ARG A 96 -19.41 -15.13 7.84
N TYR A 97 -18.79 -14.13 7.20
CA TYR A 97 -18.97 -12.72 7.54
C TYR A 97 -20.36 -12.21 7.18
N SER A 98 -20.88 -11.30 8.01
CA SER A 98 -21.88 -10.35 7.54
C SER A 98 -21.25 -9.49 6.45
N ARG A 99 -22.01 -9.17 5.40
CA ARG A 99 -21.54 -8.27 4.32
C ARG A 99 -21.09 -6.90 4.85
N LYS A 100 -21.69 -6.46 5.97
CA LYS A 100 -21.30 -5.21 6.64
C LYS A 100 -19.90 -5.31 7.23
N ASP A 101 -19.60 -6.42 7.91
CA ASP A 101 -18.31 -6.65 8.53
C ASP A 101 -17.21 -6.71 7.48
N ASP A 102 -17.44 -7.49 6.42
CA ASP A 102 -16.53 -7.62 5.27
C ASP A 102 -16.21 -6.25 4.66
N TYR A 103 -17.25 -5.44 4.40
CA TYR A 103 -17.08 -4.08 3.89
C TYR A 103 -16.29 -3.16 4.83
N LEU A 104 -16.60 -3.17 6.13
CA LEU A 104 -15.93 -2.34 7.13
C LEU A 104 -14.46 -2.73 7.30
N ILE A 105 -14.17 -4.03 7.33
CA ILE A 105 -12.81 -4.56 7.42
C ILE A 105 -12.03 -4.14 6.18
N THR A 106 -12.54 -4.39 4.97
CA THR A 106 -11.87 -4.03 3.72
C THR A 106 -11.62 -2.53 3.58
N LEU A 107 -12.49 -1.68 4.12
CA LEU A 107 -12.30 -0.22 4.02
C LEU A 107 -11.26 0.31 5.03
N ALA A 108 -10.97 -0.43 6.10
CA ALA A 108 -10.11 0.03 7.18
C ALA A 108 -8.67 0.34 6.75
N GLY A 109 -8.05 -0.53 5.95
CA GLY A 109 -6.69 -0.33 5.42
C GLY A 109 -6.58 0.93 4.57
N PRO A 110 -7.36 1.08 3.48
CA PRO A 110 -7.35 2.29 2.66
C PRO A 110 -7.60 3.57 3.46
N LEU A 111 -8.51 3.56 4.44
CA LEU A 111 -8.76 4.73 5.28
C LEU A 111 -7.58 5.05 6.21
N ALA A 112 -6.88 4.05 6.74
CA ALA A 112 -5.69 4.28 7.55
C ALA A 112 -4.58 4.97 6.74
N ASN A 113 -4.33 4.49 5.52
CA ASN A 113 -3.34 5.12 4.63
C ASN A 113 -3.79 6.51 4.19
N LEU A 114 -5.07 6.71 3.87
CA LEU A 114 -5.58 8.03 3.53
C LEU A 114 -5.38 9.02 4.68
N PHE A 115 -5.64 8.59 5.91
CA PHE A 115 -5.43 9.40 7.10
C PHE A 115 -3.95 9.76 7.29
N ILE A 116 -3.05 8.79 7.21
CA ILE A 116 -1.59 9.02 7.31
C ILE A 116 -1.12 9.99 6.23
N GLY A 117 -1.56 9.78 4.98
CA GLY A 117 -1.23 10.62 3.85
C GLY A 117 -1.72 12.05 4.01
N ALA A 118 -2.99 12.24 4.40
CA ALA A 118 -3.57 13.56 4.63
C ALA A 118 -2.91 14.29 5.80
N LEU A 119 -2.61 13.58 6.89
CA LEU A 119 -1.88 14.13 8.03
C LEU A 119 -0.47 14.58 7.63
N GLY A 120 0.24 13.76 6.84
CA GLY A 120 1.57 14.08 6.35
C GLY A 120 1.59 15.29 5.40
N VAL A 121 0.62 15.39 4.48
CA VAL A 121 0.44 16.58 3.63
C VAL A 121 0.16 17.83 4.47
N THR A 122 -0.74 17.71 5.47
CA THR A 122 -1.09 18.81 6.35
C THR A 122 0.14 19.27 7.16
N ALA A 123 0.89 18.34 7.73
CA ALA A 123 2.12 18.64 8.45
C ALA A 123 3.18 19.27 7.52
N TYR A 124 3.32 18.76 6.30
CA TYR A 124 4.23 19.34 5.31
C TYR A 124 3.90 20.81 5.06
N TYR A 125 2.65 21.15 4.73
CA TYR A 125 2.27 22.56 4.48
C TYR A 125 2.21 23.44 5.73
N ALA A 126 1.92 22.88 6.90
CA ALA A 126 1.87 23.64 8.15
C ALA A 126 3.26 24.01 8.68
N PHE A 127 4.28 23.17 8.43
CA PHE A 127 5.65 23.37 8.91
C PHE A 127 6.66 23.68 7.79
N LEU A 128 6.18 23.81 6.56
CA LEU A 128 7.01 24.16 5.40
C LEU A 128 7.77 25.45 5.71
N PRO A 129 9.11 25.46 5.65
CA PRO A 129 9.87 26.68 5.84
C PRO A 129 9.46 27.72 4.79
N ASP A 130 9.28 28.98 5.20
CA ASP A 130 8.96 30.05 4.26
C ASP A 130 9.93 30.03 3.08
N PRO A 131 9.43 30.09 1.82
CA PRO A 131 10.30 30.16 0.67
C PRO A 131 11.24 31.36 0.83
N VAL A 132 12.53 31.15 0.63
CA VAL A 132 13.51 32.25 0.67
C VAL A 132 13.24 33.16 -0.52
N VAL A 133 12.41 34.18 -0.30
CA VAL A 133 12.12 35.23 -1.29
C VAL A 133 13.39 36.05 -1.46
N PHE A 134 13.97 36.00 -2.65
CA PHE A 134 15.00 36.95 -3.07
C PHE A 134 14.33 38.31 -3.29
N SER A 135 14.26 39.12 -2.24
CA SER A 135 14.06 40.55 -2.40
C SER A 135 15.34 41.13 -3.01
N SER A 136 15.26 41.60 -4.26
CA SER A 136 16.31 42.27 -5.03
C SER A 136 16.71 43.65 -4.47
N GLY A 137 16.66 43.81 -3.14
CA GLY A 137 17.10 45.02 -2.43
C GLY A 137 18.55 44.87 -1.99
N THR A 138 19.37 45.86 -2.34
CA THR A 138 20.81 46.00 -2.04
C THR A 138 21.17 46.12 -0.55
N GLU A 139 20.21 45.97 0.37
CA GLU A 139 20.33 46.42 1.78
C GLU A 139 20.40 45.28 2.82
N GLN A 140 20.49 44.00 2.45
CA GLN A 140 20.43 42.89 3.43
C GLN A 140 21.53 41.82 3.30
N LEU A 141 22.76 42.22 2.96
CA LEU A 141 23.86 41.27 2.73
C LEU A 141 24.49 40.66 4.00
N TRP A 142 24.32 41.24 5.21
CA TRP A 142 25.10 40.83 6.40
C TRP A 142 24.37 40.11 7.54
N HIS A 143 23.03 40.02 7.54
CA HIS A 143 22.27 39.41 8.65
C HIS A 143 21.38 38.23 8.27
N ARG A 144 21.37 37.83 6.98
CA ARG A 144 20.54 36.71 6.55
C ARG A 144 21.43 35.48 6.33
N PRO A 145 21.26 34.38 7.10
CA PRO A 145 21.98 33.14 6.79
C PRO A 145 21.69 32.76 5.32
N PRO A 146 22.67 32.15 4.62
CA PRO A 146 22.46 31.73 3.24
C PRO A 146 21.20 30.87 3.12
N PRO A 147 20.49 30.87 1.97
CA PRO A 147 19.28 30.09 1.79
C PRO A 147 19.56 28.62 2.14
N ALA A 148 19.15 28.21 3.33
CA ALA A 148 19.27 26.82 3.73
C ALA A 148 18.19 26.07 2.96
N SER A 149 18.60 25.15 2.08
CA SER A 149 17.65 24.19 1.53
C SER A 149 16.89 23.52 2.68
N PRO A 150 15.57 23.32 2.60
CA PRO A 150 14.82 22.63 3.64
C PRO A 150 15.52 21.32 4.03
N PRO A 151 15.52 20.89 5.30
CA PRO A 151 16.11 19.62 5.69
C PRO A 151 15.50 18.45 4.89
N PHE A 152 16.29 17.40 4.62
CA PHE A 152 15.86 16.24 3.83
C PHE A 152 14.60 15.53 4.40
N ILE A 153 14.32 15.71 5.70
CA ILE A 153 13.12 15.15 6.34
C ILE A 153 11.82 15.69 5.74
N PHE A 154 11.81 16.93 5.23
CA PHE A 154 10.65 17.49 4.55
C PHE A 154 10.37 16.75 3.25
N ASP A 155 11.42 16.39 2.49
CA ASP A 155 11.29 15.57 1.29
C ASP A 155 10.75 14.19 1.66
N ALA A 156 11.25 13.60 2.75
CA ALA A 156 10.80 12.28 3.22
C ALA A 156 9.31 12.30 3.62
N VAL A 157 8.87 13.32 4.37
CA VAL A 157 7.46 13.50 4.75
C VAL A 157 6.60 13.66 3.51
N PHE A 158 7.02 14.48 2.55
CA PHE A 158 6.30 14.67 1.29
C PHE A 158 6.15 13.33 0.54
N TRP A 159 7.24 12.62 0.30
CA TRP A 159 7.22 11.33 -0.41
C TRP A 159 6.38 10.27 0.30
N LEU A 160 6.47 10.17 1.63
CA LEU A 160 5.63 9.25 2.41
C LEU A 160 4.15 9.61 2.35
N SER A 161 3.82 10.89 2.33
CA SER A 161 2.45 11.37 2.22
C SER A 161 1.87 11.01 0.85
N VAL A 162 2.62 11.29 -0.21
CA VAL A 162 2.27 10.91 -1.59
C VAL A 162 2.11 9.40 -1.71
N PHE A 163 3.04 8.62 -1.15
CA PHE A 163 2.98 7.16 -1.17
C PHE A 163 1.70 6.63 -0.53
N ASN A 164 1.33 7.11 0.67
CA ASN A 164 0.13 6.67 1.37
C ASN A 164 -1.17 7.01 0.61
N ILE A 165 -1.22 8.19 0.00
CA ILE A 165 -2.35 8.60 -0.83
C ILE A 165 -2.44 7.72 -2.09
N VAL A 166 -1.33 7.51 -2.79
CA VAL A 166 -1.28 6.65 -3.98
C VAL A 166 -1.65 5.21 -3.62
N LEU A 167 -1.13 4.68 -2.51
CA LEU A 167 -1.43 3.34 -2.03
C LEU A 167 -2.92 3.18 -1.71
N THR A 168 -3.56 4.21 -1.15
CA THR A 168 -5.02 4.25 -0.95
C THR A 168 -5.76 4.07 -2.27
N PHE A 169 -5.45 4.88 -3.28
CA PHE A 169 -6.15 4.83 -4.57
C PHE A 169 -5.90 3.51 -5.32
N ILE A 170 -4.67 3.01 -5.27
CA ILE A 170 -4.34 1.70 -5.86
C ILE A 170 -5.15 0.61 -5.15
N ASN A 171 -5.16 0.57 -3.81
CA ASN A 171 -5.92 -0.44 -3.08
C ASN A 171 -7.42 -0.34 -3.32
N LEU A 172 -7.96 0.82 -3.67
CA LEU A 172 -9.38 0.98 -4.05
C LEU A 172 -9.68 0.62 -5.52
N LEU A 173 -8.70 0.21 -6.33
CA LEU A 173 -8.96 -0.28 -7.68
C LEU A 173 -9.82 -1.55 -7.65
N PRO A 174 -10.79 -1.70 -8.58
CA PRO A 174 -11.72 -2.83 -8.60
C PRO A 174 -11.08 -4.10 -9.19
N ALA A 175 -10.05 -4.63 -8.55
CA ALA A 175 -9.33 -5.83 -8.98
C ALA A 175 -8.81 -6.61 -7.76
N PHE A 176 -8.81 -7.93 -7.80
CA PHE A 176 -8.12 -8.75 -6.79
C PHE A 176 -6.59 -8.68 -6.97
N PRO A 177 -5.79 -8.84 -5.90
CA PRO A 177 -6.16 -8.98 -4.48
C PRO A 177 -6.52 -7.67 -3.77
N LEU A 178 -6.62 -6.55 -4.49
CA LEU A 178 -6.79 -5.22 -3.89
C LEU A 178 -8.14 -5.07 -3.19
N ASP A 179 -8.18 -4.23 -2.16
CA ASP A 179 -9.36 -3.98 -1.33
C ASP A 179 -10.60 -3.55 -2.16
N GLY A 180 -10.40 -2.76 -3.22
CA GLY A 180 -11.45 -2.31 -4.12
C GLY A 180 -12.11 -3.46 -4.90
N GLY A 181 -11.37 -4.53 -5.19
CA GLY A 181 -11.92 -5.77 -5.74
C GLY A 181 -12.88 -6.45 -4.76
N HIS A 182 -12.49 -6.51 -3.48
CA HIS A 182 -13.35 -7.04 -2.42
C HIS A 182 -14.60 -6.19 -2.22
N ILE A 183 -14.48 -4.86 -2.20
CA ILE A 183 -15.62 -3.93 -2.12
C ILE A 183 -16.58 -4.13 -3.29
N LEU A 184 -16.05 -4.20 -4.52
CA LEU A 184 -16.87 -4.41 -5.72
C LEU A 184 -17.60 -5.76 -5.65
N ARG A 185 -16.90 -6.82 -5.24
CA ARG A 185 -17.50 -8.16 -5.05
C ARG A 185 -18.66 -8.10 -4.07
N ILE A 186 -18.47 -7.52 -2.89
CA ILE A 186 -19.51 -7.43 -1.84
C ILE A 186 -20.75 -6.70 -2.38
N PHE A 187 -20.55 -5.59 -3.07
CA PHE A 187 -21.64 -4.79 -3.65
C PHE A 187 -22.40 -5.58 -4.72
N LEU A 188 -21.69 -6.22 -5.66
CA LEU A 188 -22.30 -7.01 -6.73
C LEU A 188 -22.96 -8.28 -6.19
N GLU A 189 -22.39 -8.91 -5.18
CA GLU A 189 -22.95 -10.10 -4.55
C GLU A 189 -24.29 -9.78 -3.89
N ALA A 190 -24.38 -8.59 -3.29
CA ALA A 190 -25.63 -8.14 -2.68
C ALA A 190 -26.78 -8.00 -3.68
N LYS A 191 -26.47 -7.63 -4.92
CA LYS A 191 -27.47 -7.38 -5.97
C LYS A 191 -27.70 -8.56 -6.92
N TYR A 192 -26.66 -9.32 -7.22
CA TYR A 192 -26.66 -10.30 -8.33
C TYR A 192 -26.25 -11.72 -7.91
N GLY A 193 -25.89 -11.93 -6.64
CA GLY A 193 -25.40 -13.20 -6.12
C GLY A 193 -23.91 -13.45 -6.40
N LEU A 194 -23.33 -14.39 -5.66
CA LEU A 194 -21.87 -14.62 -5.58
C LEU A 194 -21.23 -14.88 -6.95
N HIS A 195 -21.80 -15.78 -7.77
CA HIS A 195 -21.19 -16.15 -9.05
C HIS A 195 -21.11 -14.99 -10.05
N ARG A 196 -22.16 -14.15 -10.11
CA ARG A 196 -22.14 -12.95 -10.97
C ARG A 196 -21.18 -11.90 -10.43
N ALA A 197 -21.10 -11.75 -9.11
CA ALA A 197 -20.14 -10.85 -8.47
C ALA A 197 -18.70 -11.23 -8.78
N LEU A 198 -18.35 -12.52 -8.63
CA LEU A 198 -17.02 -13.05 -8.98
C LEU A 198 -16.71 -12.87 -10.47
N PHE A 199 -17.68 -13.14 -11.35
CA PHE A 199 -17.49 -12.98 -12.79
C PHE A 199 -17.16 -11.53 -13.16
N TRP A 200 -17.98 -10.57 -12.73
CA TRP A 200 -17.79 -9.15 -13.09
C TRP A 200 -16.57 -8.54 -12.42
N THR A 201 -16.34 -8.83 -11.14
CA THR A 201 -15.14 -8.35 -10.42
C THR A 201 -13.88 -8.93 -11.07
N GLY A 202 -13.87 -10.24 -11.35
CA GLY A 202 -12.76 -10.89 -12.03
C GLY A 202 -12.52 -10.35 -13.43
N LEU A 203 -13.57 -10.14 -14.22
CA LEU A 203 -13.44 -9.58 -15.58
C LEU A 203 -12.82 -8.18 -15.55
N ILE A 204 -13.35 -7.28 -14.72
CA ILE A 204 -12.82 -5.91 -14.57
C ILE A 204 -11.37 -5.97 -14.11
N GLY A 205 -11.07 -6.80 -13.11
CA GLY A 205 -9.71 -6.95 -12.61
C GLY A 205 -8.74 -7.57 -13.63
N THR A 206 -9.18 -8.51 -14.47
CA THR A 206 -8.36 -9.08 -15.56
C THR A 206 -8.03 -8.01 -16.60
N VAL A 207 -9.02 -7.19 -17.00
CA VAL A 207 -8.78 -6.08 -17.94
C VAL A 207 -7.79 -5.07 -17.34
N LEU A 208 -7.96 -4.69 -16.07
CA LEU A 208 -7.04 -3.81 -15.36
C LEU A 208 -5.63 -4.41 -15.23
N ALA A 209 -5.52 -5.72 -15.00
CA ALA A 209 -4.23 -6.42 -14.96
C ALA A 209 -3.51 -6.35 -16.30
N VAL A 210 -4.22 -6.60 -17.42
CA VAL A 210 -3.63 -6.50 -18.76
C VAL A 210 -3.15 -5.07 -19.04
N ILE A 211 -3.96 -4.06 -18.74
CA ILE A 211 -3.58 -2.65 -18.89
C ILE A 211 -2.35 -2.33 -18.03
N SER A 212 -2.34 -2.76 -16.77
CA SER A 212 -1.22 -2.51 -15.86
C SER A 212 0.08 -3.18 -16.33
N LYS A 213 0.01 -4.41 -16.87
CA LYS A 213 1.20 -5.09 -17.44
C LYS A 213 1.68 -4.42 -18.71
N PHE A 214 0.78 -3.91 -19.55
CA PHE A 214 1.17 -3.11 -20.71
C PHE A 214 1.91 -1.83 -20.28
N VAL A 215 1.36 -1.07 -19.33
CA VAL A 215 2.00 0.13 -18.77
C VAL A 215 3.37 -0.21 -18.15
N PHE A 216 3.47 -1.34 -17.44
CA PHE A 216 4.73 -1.81 -16.87
C PHE A 216 5.81 -2.02 -17.93
N ILE A 217 5.47 -2.72 -19.04
CA ILE A 217 6.40 -2.97 -20.14
C ILE A 217 6.86 -1.66 -20.78
N VAL A 218 5.92 -0.77 -21.10
CA VAL A 218 6.23 0.54 -21.70
C VAL A 218 7.11 1.38 -20.78
N SER A 219 6.84 1.36 -19.47
CA SER A 219 7.62 2.11 -18.48
C SER A 219 9.06 1.60 -18.40
N ILE A 220 9.26 0.28 -18.39
CA ILE A 220 10.61 -0.32 -18.40
C ILE A 220 11.38 0.05 -19.67
N LEU A 221 10.72 0.03 -20.82
CA LEU A 221 11.35 0.47 -22.08
C LEU A 221 11.76 1.96 -22.03
N GLY A 222 11.03 2.78 -21.27
CA GLY A 222 11.38 4.16 -20.96
C GLY A 222 12.38 4.35 -19.81
N GLY A 223 12.90 3.26 -19.22
CA GLY A 223 13.85 3.30 -18.11
C GLY A 223 13.22 3.54 -16.73
N VAL A 224 11.90 3.45 -16.62
CA VAL A 224 11.15 3.67 -15.36
C VAL A 224 10.57 2.35 -14.86
N ILE A 225 10.99 1.92 -13.68
CA ILE A 225 10.42 0.73 -13.02
C ILE A 225 9.14 1.16 -12.29
N VAL A 226 8.00 0.61 -12.71
CA VAL A 226 6.70 0.88 -12.11
C VAL A 226 6.20 -0.38 -11.42
N TRP A 227 5.64 -0.27 -10.23
CA TRP A 227 4.96 -1.39 -9.58
C TRP A 227 3.58 -1.63 -10.25
N SER A 228 3.26 -2.89 -10.59
CA SER A 228 2.07 -3.27 -11.40
C SER A 228 1.16 -4.26 -10.66
N PRO A 229 0.27 -3.77 -9.78
CA PRO A 229 -0.36 -4.59 -8.75
C PRO A 229 -1.59 -5.45 -9.10
N PRO A 230 -2.38 -5.27 -10.18
CA PRO A 230 -3.46 -6.22 -10.41
C PRO A 230 -2.89 -7.56 -10.88
N ASN A 231 -3.13 -8.63 -10.11
CA ASN A 231 -2.66 -9.96 -10.44
C ASN A 231 -3.55 -10.57 -11.53
N PHE A 232 -2.99 -10.82 -12.71
CA PHE A 232 -3.74 -11.39 -13.83
C PHE A 232 -4.37 -12.75 -13.49
N HIS A 233 -3.58 -13.65 -12.90
CA HIS A 233 -4.01 -15.03 -12.62
C HIS A 233 -5.18 -15.06 -11.64
N MET A 234 -5.09 -14.29 -10.55
CA MET A 234 -6.11 -14.25 -9.51
C MET A 234 -7.44 -13.67 -10.00
N ASN A 235 -7.40 -12.62 -10.82
CA ASN A 235 -8.61 -12.05 -11.41
C ASN A 235 -9.23 -12.96 -12.47
N TYR A 236 -8.38 -13.57 -13.29
CA TYR A 236 -8.81 -14.50 -14.33
C TYR A 236 -9.45 -15.76 -13.72
N SER A 237 -8.88 -16.30 -12.65
CA SER A 237 -9.45 -17.44 -11.93
C SER A 237 -10.79 -17.07 -11.27
N ALA A 238 -10.93 -15.87 -10.71
CA ALA A 238 -12.20 -15.37 -10.18
C ALA A 238 -13.28 -15.26 -11.27
N MET A 239 -12.91 -14.73 -12.44
CA MET A 239 -13.80 -14.66 -13.59
C MET A 239 -14.28 -16.05 -14.03
N GLN A 240 -13.35 -17.01 -14.15
CA GLN A 240 -13.69 -18.39 -14.51
C GLN A 240 -14.57 -19.07 -13.47
N ALA A 241 -14.28 -18.90 -12.18
CA ALA A 241 -15.08 -19.47 -11.09
C ALA A 241 -16.52 -18.92 -11.13
N GLY A 242 -16.70 -17.63 -11.39
CA GLY A 242 -18.00 -17.01 -11.60
C GLY A 242 -18.74 -17.57 -12.82
N ARG A 243 -18.04 -17.75 -13.95
CA ARG A 243 -18.61 -18.29 -15.20
C ARG A 243 -19.05 -19.75 -15.06
N HIS A 244 -18.25 -20.58 -14.40
CA HIS A 244 -18.49 -22.02 -14.26
C HIS A 244 -19.20 -22.41 -12.96
N LYS A 245 -19.60 -21.43 -12.13
CA LYS A 245 -20.22 -21.64 -10.82
C LYS A 245 -19.41 -22.59 -9.91
N ARG A 246 -18.08 -22.48 -9.96
CA ARG A 246 -17.17 -23.27 -9.14
C ARG A 246 -16.85 -22.53 -7.83
N PRO A 247 -16.43 -23.25 -6.77
CA PRO A 247 -15.77 -22.62 -5.64
C PRO A 247 -14.55 -21.85 -6.15
N TRP A 248 -14.33 -20.64 -5.65
CA TRP A 248 -13.12 -19.89 -5.94
C TRP A 248 -12.15 -20.06 -4.77
N SER A 249 -11.05 -20.76 -5.03
CA SER A 249 -9.87 -20.78 -4.17
C SER A 249 -8.74 -20.06 -4.88
N VAL A 250 -7.97 -19.29 -4.11
CA VAL A 250 -6.71 -18.70 -4.55
C VAL A 250 -5.64 -19.67 -4.10
N GLU A 251 -5.40 -20.71 -4.90
CA GLU A 251 -4.18 -21.53 -4.78
C GLU A 251 -3.05 -20.89 -5.60
#